data_AF-A0A7C5WBK8-F1
#
_entry.id   AF-A0A7C5WBK8-F1
#
_cell.length_a   1.000
_cell.length_b   1.000
_cell.length_c   1.000
_cell.angle_alpha   90.00
_cell.angle_beta   90.00
_cell.angle_gamma   90.00
#
_symmetry.space_group_name_H-M   'P 1'
#
loop_
_entity.id
_entity.type
_entity.pdbx_description
1 polymer ?
#
loop_
_entity_poly.entity_id
_entity_poly.type
_entity_poly.pdbx_seq_one_letter_code
_entity_poly.pdbx_strand_id
1 'polypeptide(L)'
;MERRIYLRHIGKWNIRWEQARKINLNPKTPTTTTEELKQPPDNFMEDISNLGIPEFEGYSPNEMQYILYTPFSEKNPVKLQQLNDEGYDEMPLFRQIMYVANMIAEKGQIKLTAKGFLPTKIVAEMYHHGNPKEKFIEMGLYKLYKERDSITVNLTRILLEISGIAKKRKGILSLTKKGEKLLSDKPEFFKQIFTTFCTKFHWAYYDGYETSLIGQFGFAFSLILVNKYGAKKRSVKFYAEKYFDAFPKLLEGLNEREYTPIDRLATGCYSLRTFNRFLYFFGLVRIDEAKSWEDYNEVQKTELFDRLIHCNLKTDFSNN
;
A
#
# COMPACT_ATOMS: atom_id res chain seq x y z
N MET A 1 -13.66 -13.53 -19.36
CA MET A 1 -14.19 -12.23 -19.83
C MET A 1 -13.49 -11.03 -19.18
N GLU A 2 -12.69 -11.21 -18.12
CA GLU A 2 -12.11 -10.08 -17.33
C GLU A 2 -10.65 -9.69 -17.67
N ARG A 3 -9.91 -10.46 -18.48
CA ARG A 3 -8.60 -10.01 -19.02
C ARG A 3 -8.71 -8.88 -20.06
N ARG A 4 -9.90 -8.64 -20.63
CA ARG A 4 -10.13 -7.56 -21.61
C ARG A 4 -10.40 -6.19 -20.97
N ILE A 5 -10.70 -6.12 -19.67
CA ILE A 5 -10.95 -4.84 -18.96
C ILE A 5 -9.63 -4.17 -18.55
N TYR A 6 -8.63 -4.97 -18.17
CA TYR A 6 -7.29 -4.48 -17.81
C TYR A 6 -6.52 -3.92 -19.03
N LEU A 7 -6.66 -4.55 -20.21
CA LEU A 7 -6.01 -4.10 -21.44
C LEU A 7 -6.76 -2.95 -22.15
N ARG A 8 -8.07 -2.77 -21.91
CA ARG A 8 -8.85 -1.64 -22.49
C ARG A 8 -8.51 -0.29 -21.85
N HIS A 9 -7.92 -0.28 -20.65
CA HIS A 9 -7.47 0.96 -20.02
C HIS A 9 -6.17 1.47 -20.65
N ILE A 10 -5.29 0.60 -21.15
CA ILE A 10 -3.99 0.97 -21.74
C ILE A 10 -4.16 1.91 -22.94
N GLY A 11 -5.21 1.73 -23.76
CA GLY A 11 -5.48 2.57 -24.93
C GLY A 11 -6.06 3.96 -24.65
N LYS A 12 -6.53 4.24 -23.42
CA LYS A 12 -7.11 5.55 -23.06
C LYS A 12 -6.15 6.51 -22.37
N TRP A 13 -4.92 6.09 -22.07
CA TRP A 13 -3.90 6.93 -21.42
C TRP A 13 -2.97 7.67 -22.40
N ASN A 14 -2.95 7.31 -23.68
CA ASN A 14 -2.25 8.12 -24.71
C ASN A 14 -2.90 9.51 -24.91
N ILE A 15 -4.18 9.67 -24.58
CA ILE A 15 -4.91 10.94 -24.68
C ILE A 15 -4.64 11.86 -23.47
N ARG A 16 -4.17 11.31 -22.33
CA ARG A 16 -3.93 12.09 -21.09
C ARG A 16 -2.55 12.76 -21.05
N TRP A 17 -1.59 12.31 -21.85
CA TRP A 17 -0.30 12.99 -22.01
C TRP A 17 -0.42 14.32 -22.78
N GLU A 18 -1.30 14.41 -23.77
CA GLU A 18 -1.58 15.67 -24.49
C GLU A 18 -2.37 16.70 -23.65
N GLN A 19 -3.18 16.25 -22.69
CA GLN A 19 -3.91 17.14 -21.79
C GLN A 19 -3.01 17.74 -20.70
N ALA A 20 -2.03 16.99 -20.18
CA ALA A 20 -1.01 17.52 -19.26
C ALA A 20 -0.18 18.65 -19.92
N ARG A 21 0.06 18.55 -21.24
CA ARG A 21 0.73 19.57 -22.04
C ARG A 21 -0.03 20.91 -22.12
N LYS A 22 -1.37 20.90 -22.03
CA LYS A 22 -2.19 22.14 -22.08
C LYS A 22 -2.28 22.86 -20.73
N ILE A 23 -2.13 22.14 -19.62
CA ILE A 23 -2.31 22.69 -18.27
C ILE A 23 -1.03 23.40 -17.78
N ASN A 24 0.15 22.93 -18.18
CA ASN A 24 1.45 23.54 -17.80
C ASN A 24 1.91 24.72 -18.68
N LEU A 25 1.08 25.21 -19.60
CA LEU A 25 1.38 26.36 -20.47
C LEU A 25 0.83 27.69 -19.96
N ASN A 26 0.39 27.79 -18.70
CA ASN A 26 -0.11 29.07 -18.18
C ASN A 26 0.50 29.49 -16.83
N PRO A 27 1.81 29.79 -16.78
CA PRO A 27 2.30 30.81 -15.87
C PRO A 27 1.91 32.18 -16.44
N LYS A 28 1.24 33.01 -15.62
CA LYS A 28 0.92 34.41 -15.91
C LYS A 28 2.11 35.10 -16.61
N THR A 29 1.96 35.40 -17.90
CA THR A 29 2.91 36.23 -18.65
C THR A 29 2.65 37.70 -18.32
N PRO A 30 3.68 38.46 -17.88
CA PRO A 30 3.73 39.88 -18.14
C PRO A 30 3.86 40.06 -19.66
N THR A 31 3.11 40.99 -20.22
CA THR A 31 3.20 41.42 -21.61
C THR A 31 4.61 41.94 -21.91
N THR A 32 5.40 41.18 -22.66
CA THR A 32 6.54 41.75 -23.40
C THR A 32 6.71 41.05 -24.75
N THR A 33 6.82 41.91 -25.75
CA THR A 33 7.09 41.76 -27.19
C THR A 33 8.02 40.63 -27.62
N THR A 34 7.63 40.00 -28.74
CA THR A 34 8.42 39.25 -29.74
C THR A 34 9.94 39.16 -29.49
N GLU A 35 10.37 38.09 -28.83
CA GLU A 35 11.70 37.52 -28.96
C GLU A 35 11.57 36.02 -29.28
N GLU A 36 12.50 35.54 -30.10
CA GLU A 36 12.51 34.29 -30.84
C GLU A 36 12.16 33.03 -30.01
N LEU A 37 11.06 32.35 -30.36
CA LEU A 37 10.78 30.98 -29.92
C LEU A 37 11.77 30.02 -30.61
N LYS A 38 12.98 29.87 -30.05
CA LYS A 38 13.88 28.78 -30.42
C LYS A 38 13.22 27.45 -30.03
N GLN A 39 13.12 26.52 -30.98
CA GLN A 39 12.66 25.16 -30.67
C GLN A 39 13.60 24.58 -29.60
N PRO A 40 13.06 23.98 -28.52
CA PRO A 40 13.90 23.37 -27.49
C PRO A 40 14.72 22.24 -28.12
N PRO A 41 16.00 22.07 -27.73
CA PRO A 41 16.88 21.03 -28.28
C PRO A 41 16.28 19.64 -28.03
N ASP A 42 16.63 18.67 -28.89
CA ASP A 42 16.05 17.31 -28.87
C ASP A 42 16.14 16.61 -27.49
N ASN A 43 17.13 16.97 -26.66
CA ASN A 43 17.34 16.39 -25.33
C ASN A 43 16.52 17.08 -24.21
N PHE A 44 15.85 18.19 -24.49
CA PHE A 44 15.14 18.99 -23.47
C PHE A 44 14.02 18.21 -22.76
N MET A 45 13.32 17.34 -23.49
CA MET A 45 12.27 16.49 -22.92
C MET A 45 12.84 15.35 -22.05
N GLU A 46 14.02 14.85 -22.39
CA GLU A 46 14.72 13.84 -21.60
C GLU A 46 15.29 14.46 -20.32
N ASP A 47 15.84 15.67 -20.42
CA ASP A 47 16.36 16.43 -19.28
C ASP A 47 15.22 16.73 -18.28
N ILE A 48 14.07 17.25 -18.72
CA ILE A 48 12.91 17.53 -17.85
C ILE A 48 12.38 16.27 -17.17
N SER A 49 12.33 15.14 -17.89
CA SER A 49 11.82 13.88 -17.34
C SER A 49 12.69 13.29 -16.23
N ASN A 50 13.92 13.80 -16.09
CA ASN A 50 14.90 13.41 -15.08
C ASN A 50 15.11 14.47 -13.98
N LEU A 51 14.51 15.66 -14.09
CA LEU A 51 14.56 16.68 -13.04
C LEU A 51 13.65 16.30 -11.86
N GLY A 52 14.16 16.51 -10.65
CA GLY A 52 13.41 16.27 -9.42
C GLY A 52 12.28 17.26 -9.21
N ILE A 53 11.14 16.78 -8.74
CA ILE A 53 9.93 17.60 -8.47
C ILE A 53 9.70 17.69 -6.96
N PRO A 54 9.52 18.89 -6.37
CA PRO A 54 9.32 19.05 -4.93
C PRO A 54 8.14 18.26 -4.36
N GLU A 55 7.00 18.24 -5.07
CA GLU A 55 5.79 17.49 -4.71
C GLU A 55 6.02 15.98 -4.74
N PHE A 56 7.03 15.53 -5.50
CA PHE A 56 7.50 14.14 -5.52
C PHE A 56 8.70 13.94 -4.61
N GLU A 57 8.93 14.78 -3.60
CA GLU A 57 10.07 14.67 -2.67
C GLU A 57 11.43 14.64 -3.39
N GLY A 58 11.51 15.30 -4.54
CA GLY A 58 12.68 15.40 -5.39
C GLY A 58 12.88 14.25 -6.38
N TYR A 59 11.97 13.27 -6.43
CA TYR A 59 11.98 12.25 -7.49
C TYR A 59 11.54 12.86 -8.82
N SER A 60 12.12 12.36 -9.91
CA SER A 60 11.75 12.77 -11.26
C SER A 60 10.48 12.06 -11.75
N PRO A 61 9.82 12.56 -12.81
CA PRO A 61 8.73 11.85 -13.48
C PRO A 61 9.07 10.39 -13.86
N ASN A 62 10.29 10.14 -14.37
CA ASN A 62 10.74 8.79 -14.72
C ASN A 62 10.86 7.89 -13.48
N GLU A 63 11.38 8.41 -12.38
CA GLU A 63 11.47 7.67 -11.13
C GLU A 63 10.08 7.37 -10.53
N MET A 64 9.18 8.35 -10.61
CA MET A 64 7.78 8.16 -10.21
C MET A 64 7.07 7.10 -11.03
N GLN A 65 7.39 6.95 -12.32
CA GLN A 65 6.87 5.83 -13.11
C GLN A 65 7.29 4.49 -12.51
N TYR A 66 8.55 4.34 -12.08
CA TYR A 66 8.99 3.10 -11.42
C TYR A 66 8.30 2.92 -10.07
N ILE A 67 8.20 3.98 -9.25
CA ILE A 67 7.52 4.01 -7.94
C ILE A 67 6.07 3.54 -8.07
N LEU A 68 5.34 4.00 -9.08
CA LEU A 68 3.92 3.74 -9.26
C LEU A 68 3.62 2.37 -9.88
N TYR A 69 4.42 1.92 -10.85
CA TYR A 69 4.03 0.79 -11.72
C TYR A 69 4.90 -0.45 -11.59
N THR A 70 6.09 -0.34 -11.01
CA THR A 70 7.03 -1.47 -10.88
C THR A 70 7.65 -1.53 -9.49
N PRO A 71 6.83 -1.62 -8.42
CA PRO A 71 7.34 -1.67 -7.04
C PRO A 71 8.34 -2.81 -6.86
N PHE A 72 9.43 -2.52 -6.13
CA PHE A 72 10.50 -3.47 -5.81
C PHE A 72 11.29 -4.02 -7.02
N SER A 73 11.08 -3.49 -8.22
CA SER A 73 11.94 -3.79 -9.38
C SER A 73 13.33 -3.21 -9.19
N GLU A 74 14.28 -3.63 -10.03
CA GLU A 74 15.67 -3.16 -10.00
C GLU A 74 15.80 -1.63 -10.19
N LYS A 75 14.92 -1.01 -10.97
CA LYS A 75 14.93 0.46 -11.19
C LYS A 75 14.11 1.25 -10.16
N ASN A 76 13.27 0.59 -9.38
CA ASN A 76 12.47 1.28 -8.37
C ASN A 76 13.35 1.75 -7.20
N PRO A 77 13.26 3.00 -6.74
CA PRO A 77 14.09 3.50 -5.64
C PRO A 77 13.75 2.89 -4.28
N VAL A 78 12.59 2.23 -4.14
CA VAL A 78 12.16 1.50 -2.93
C VAL A 78 12.50 0.02 -3.07
N LYS A 79 13.36 -0.47 -2.18
CA LYS A 79 13.83 -1.86 -2.13
C LYS A 79 13.31 -2.57 -0.88
N LEU A 80 12.95 -3.84 -1.06
CA LEU A 80 12.79 -4.78 0.05
C LEU A 80 14.15 -5.40 0.33
N GLN A 81 14.63 -5.19 1.54
CA GLN A 81 15.79 -5.87 2.08
C GLN A 81 15.38 -7.25 2.61
N GLN A 82 16.33 -8.18 2.59
CA GLN A 82 16.15 -9.47 3.22
C GLN A 82 16.38 -9.35 4.73
N LEU A 83 15.50 -9.95 5.51
CA LEU A 83 15.63 -10.02 6.97
C LEU A 83 16.19 -11.38 7.39
N ASN A 84 16.66 -11.46 8.63
CA ASN A 84 16.81 -12.75 9.32
C ASN A 84 15.43 -13.31 9.72
N ASP A 85 15.41 -14.56 10.18
CA ASP A 85 14.17 -15.23 10.56
C ASP A 85 13.42 -14.47 11.67
N GLU A 86 14.14 -13.91 12.64
CA GLU A 86 13.55 -13.12 13.72
C GLU A 86 12.85 -11.86 13.20
N GLY A 87 13.44 -11.17 12.22
CA GLY A 87 12.83 -9.97 11.63
C GLY A 87 11.49 -10.27 10.94
N TYR A 88 11.36 -11.42 10.30
CA TYR A 88 10.07 -11.84 9.74
C TYR A 88 9.05 -12.20 10.83
N ASP A 89 9.51 -12.71 11.98
CA ASP A 89 8.64 -13.07 13.12
C ASP A 89 8.22 -11.85 13.96
N GLU A 90 8.72 -10.65 13.65
CA GLU A 90 8.20 -9.41 14.21
C GLU A 90 6.92 -8.92 13.49
N MET A 91 6.63 -9.42 12.28
CA MET A 91 5.51 -8.97 11.46
C MET A 91 4.19 -9.70 11.81
N PRO A 92 3.19 -9.02 12.41
CA PRO A 92 2.01 -9.70 12.94
C PRO A 92 1.18 -10.44 11.88
N LEU A 93 0.87 -9.77 10.77
CA LEU A 93 0.12 -10.39 9.67
C LEU A 93 0.92 -11.51 9.00
N PHE A 94 2.24 -11.34 8.84
CA PHE A 94 3.06 -12.36 8.20
C PHE A 94 3.13 -13.65 9.02
N ARG A 95 3.26 -13.54 10.34
CA ARG A 95 3.16 -14.67 11.27
C ARG A 95 1.84 -15.41 11.17
N GLN A 96 0.73 -14.67 11.07
CA GLN A 96 -0.58 -15.26 10.89
C GLN A 96 -0.66 -16.08 9.59
N ILE A 97 -0.10 -15.55 8.50
CA ILE A 97 -0.05 -16.21 7.20
C ILE A 97 0.84 -17.46 7.25
N MET A 98 2.04 -17.37 7.82
CA MET A 98 2.95 -18.50 7.99
C MET A 98 2.32 -19.62 8.83
N TYR A 99 1.64 -19.26 9.93
CA TYR A 99 0.93 -20.22 10.77
C TYR A 99 -0.11 -21.02 9.96
N VAL A 100 -0.96 -20.35 9.18
CA VAL A 100 -1.97 -21.03 8.36
C VAL A 100 -1.31 -21.86 7.26
N ALA A 101 -0.27 -21.35 6.61
CA ALA A 101 0.42 -22.07 5.55
C ALA A 101 1.10 -23.35 6.07
N ASN A 102 1.78 -23.29 7.22
CA ASN A 102 2.36 -24.46 7.89
C ASN A 102 1.28 -25.44 8.37
N MET A 103 0.17 -24.94 8.94
CA MET A 103 -0.96 -25.81 9.31
C MET A 103 -1.50 -26.59 8.11
N ILE A 104 -1.60 -25.96 6.93
CA ILE A 104 -2.02 -26.65 5.71
C ILE A 104 -0.96 -27.67 5.29
N ALA A 105 0.33 -27.35 5.38
CA ALA A 105 1.41 -28.27 5.05
C ALA A 105 1.38 -29.53 5.94
N GLU A 106 1.26 -29.35 7.26
CA GLU A 106 1.22 -30.43 8.25
C GLU A 106 -0.01 -31.32 8.10
N LYS A 107 -1.20 -30.72 7.91
CA LYS A 107 -2.47 -31.45 7.81
C LYS A 107 -2.78 -31.92 6.38
N GLY A 108 -1.97 -31.52 5.40
CA GLY A 108 -2.21 -31.62 3.97
C GLY A 108 -3.32 -30.71 3.43
N GLN A 109 -4.35 -30.43 4.23
CA GLN A 109 -5.49 -29.61 3.84
C GLN A 109 -6.29 -29.05 5.03
N ILE A 110 -7.07 -28.01 4.76
CA ILE A 110 -8.10 -27.48 5.66
C ILE A 110 -9.46 -27.62 4.99
N LYS A 111 -10.41 -28.30 5.64
CA LYS A 111 -11.81 -28.34 5.21
C LYS A 111 -12.48 -27.02 5.59
N LEU A 112 -13.00 -26.30 4.60
CA LEU A 112 -13.76 -25.08 4.80
C LEU A 112 -15.22 -25.40 5.17
N THR A 113 -15.90 -24.43 5.76
CA THR A 113 -17.35 -24.46 5.98
C THR A 113 -18.10 -24.54 4.64
N ALA A 114 -19.41 -24.85 4.68
CA ALA A 114 -20.24 -24.88 3.48
C ALA A 114 -20.24 -23.55 2.70
N LYS A 115 -20.11 -22.41 3.39
CA LYS A 115 -19.98 -21.09 2.79
C LYS A 115 -18.55 -20.77 2.33
N GLY A 116 -17.61 -21.69 2.53
CA GLY A 116 -16.24 -21.59 2.07
C GLY A 116 -15.35 -20.69 2.93
N PHE A 117 -15.67 -20.54 4.21
CA PHE A 117 -14.84 -19.89 5.23
C PHE A 117 -14.05 -20.89 6.06
N LEU A 118 -13.01 -20.42 6.74
CA LEU A 118 -12.27 -21.13 7.77
C LEU A 118 -13.22 -21.58 8.91
N PRO A 119 -13.06 -22.82 9.42
CA PRO A 119 -13.75 -23.27 10.63
C PRO A 119 -13.42 -22.39 11.84
N THR A 120 -14.38 -22.22 12.76
CA THR A 120 -14.28 -21.38 13.96
C THR A 120 -13.09 -21.74 14.85
N LYS A 121 -12.75 -23.03 14.95
CA LYS A 121 -11.56 -23.51 15.68
C LYS A 121 -10.26 -22.93 15.11
N ILE A 122 -10.12 -22.95 13.77
CA ILE A 122 -8.94 -22.40 13.09
C ILE A 122 -8.89 -20.88 13.22
N VAL A 123 -10.05 -20.21 13.13
CA VAL A 123 -10.17 -18.75 13.34
C VAL A 123 -9.63 -18.35 14.72
N ALA A 124 -10.05 -19.04 15.79
CA ALA A 124 -9.57 -18.77 17.14
C ALA A 124 -8.06 -19.03 17.28
N GLU A 125 -7.58 -20.17 16.80
CA GLU A 125 -6.15 -20.52 16.88
C GLU A 125 -5.25 -19.48 16.15
N MET A 126 -5.58 -19.14 14.90
CA MET A 126 -4.71 -18.28 14.10
C MET A 126 -4.71 -16.80 14.55
N TYR A 127 -5.76 -16.34 15.20
CA TYR A 127 -5.82 -14.97 15.71
C TYR A 127 -4.73 -14.73 16.76
N HIS A 128 -4.55 -15.70 17.67
CA HIS A 128 -3.54 -15.63 18.72
C HIS A 128 -2.10 -15.79 18.21
N HIS A 129 -1.87 -16.53 17.12
CA HIS A 129 -0.52 -16.76 16.58
C HIS A 129 0.08 -15.54 15.84
N GLY A 130 -0.75 -14.71 15.20
CA GLY A 130 -0.31 -13.51 14.50
C GLY A 130 -0.25 -12.25 15.36
N ASN A 131 -1.15 -12.13 16.35
CA ASN A 131 -1.33 -10.94 17.17
C ASN A 131 -1.41 -9.57 16.43
N PRO A 132 -2.01 -9.43 15.23
CA PRO A 132 -2.43 -8.10 14.79
C PRO A 132 -3.61 -7.69 15.68
N LYS A 133 -3.31 -7.00 16.78
CA LYS A 133 -4.33 -6.57 17.75
C LYS A 133 -5.37 -5.72 17.05
N GLU A 134 -6.58 -6.25 16.87
CA GLU A 134 -7.72 -5.51 16.34
C GLU A 134 -8.46 -4.90 17.53
N LYS A 135 -8.31 -3.58 17.71
CA LYS A 135 -8.76 -2.81 18.88
C LYS A 135 -10.09 -3.29 19.48
N PHE A 136 -11.12 -3.40 18.67
CA PHE A 136 -12.46 -3.70 19.16
C PHE A 136 -12.66 -5.16 19.58
N ILE A 137 -11.87 -6.12 19.05
CA ILE A 137 -11.80 -7.49 19.59
C ILE A 137 -11.12 -7.45 20.95
N GLU A 138 -9.99 -6.75 21.05
CA GLU A 138 -9.19 -6.65 22.28
C GLU A 138 -9.96 -5.94 23.40
N MET A 139 -10.80 -4.96 23.07
CA MET A 139 -11.70 -4.28 24.01
C MET A 139 -12.94 -5.12 24.38
N GLY A 140 -13.15 -6.29 23.78
CA GLY A 140 -14.32 -7.13 24.01
C GLY A 140 -15.63 -6.58 23.45
N LEU A 141 -15.58 -5.58 22.55
CA LEU A 141 -16.78 -4.97 21.96
C LEU A 141 -17.47 -5.89 20.95
N TYR A 142 -16.73 -6.83 20.35
CA TYR A 142 -17.32 -7.94 19.61
C TYR A 142 -16.53 -9.23 19.79
N LYS A 143 -17.25 -10.35 19.68
CA LYS A 143 -16.71 -11.69 19.87
C LYS A 143 -16.08 -12.20 18.58
N LEU A 144 -14.80 -12.58 18.64
CA LEU A 144 -14.16 -13.35 17.59
C LEU A 144 -14.79 -14.75 17.53
N TYR A 145 -15.56 -15.04 16.49
CA TYR A 145 -16.20 -16.35 16.33
C TYR A 145 -16.06 -16.93 14.92
N LYS A 146 -16.39 -16.15 13.88
CA LYS A 146 -16.32 -16.53 12.46
C LYS A 146 -15.24 -15.73 11.73
N GLU A 147 -14.78 -16.24 10.58
CA GLU A 147 -13.65 -15.67 9.82
C GLU A 147 -13.79 -14.16 9.54
N ARG A 148 -15.01 -13.66 9.28
CA ARG A 148 -15.25 -12.25 8.96
C ARG A 148 -15.29 -11.33 10.18
N ASP A 149 -15.22 -11.87 11.40
CA ASP A 149 -15.17 -11.06 12.61
C ASP A 149 -13.78 -10.41 12.80
N SER A 150 -12.74 -10.94 12.15
CA SER A 150 -11.39 -10.39 12.13
C SER A 150 -10.96 -10.08 10.70
N ILE A 151 -10.54 -8.83 10.46
CA ILE A 151 -10.04 -8.40 9.15
C ILE A 151 -8.79 -9.21 8.78
N THR A 152 -7.85 -9.37 9.71
CA THR A 152 -6.57 -10.02 9.38
C THR A 152 -6.71 -11.51 9.17
N VAL A 153 -7.64 -12.17 9.87
CA VAL A 153 -7.97 -13.59 9.65
C VAL A 153 -8.52 -13.80 8.25
N ASN A 154 -9.50 -13.00 7.84
CA ASN A 154 -10.05 -13.09 6.49
C ASN A 154 -9.00 -12.71 5.43
N LEU A 155 -8.21 -11.66 5.68
CA LEU A 155 -7.14 -11.20 4.80
C LEU A 155 -6.08 -12.27 4.59
N THR A 156 -5.68 -12.98 5.64
CA THR A 156 -4.69 -14.08 5.57
C THR A 156 -5.12 -15.14 4.55
N ARG A 157 -6.36 -15.62 4.62
CA ARG A 157 -6.86 -16.60 3.64
C ARG A 157 -6.88 -16.00 2.23
N ILE A 158 -7.36 -14.78 2.08
CA ILE A 158 -7.42 -14.11 0.78
C ILE A 158 -6.01 -14.01 0.17
N LEU A 159 -5.02 -13.54 0.92
CA LEU A 159 -3.64 -13.39 0.47
C LEU A 159 -3.01 -14.72 0.06
N LEU A 160 -3.23 -15.79 0.82
CA LEU A 160 -2.78 -17.14 0.45
C LEU A 160 -3.38 -17.58 -0.90
N GLU A 161 -4.65 -17.29 -1.15
CA GLU A 161 -5.32 -17.64 -2.41
C GLU A 161 -4.84 -16.77 -3.59
N ILE A 162 -4.84 -15.44 -3.46
CA ILE A 162 -4.52 -14.54 -4.59
C ILE A 162 -3.02 -14.45 -4.92
N SER A 163 -2.14 -14.84 -3.98
CA SER A 163 -0.70 -15.02 -4.22
C SER A 163 -0.39 -16.33 -4.98
N GLY A 164 -1.35 -17.25 -5.02
CA GLY A 164 -1.21 -18.60 -5.57
C GLY A 164 -0.45 -19.56 -4.66
N ILE A 165 -0.26 -19.22 -3.37
CA ILE A 165 0.35 -20.11 -2.38
C ILE A 165 -0.60 -21.24 -2.01
N ALA A 166 -1.88 -20.92 -1.80
CA ALA A 166 -2.94 -21.88 -1.55
C ALA A 166 -4.00 -21.84 -2.67
N LYS A 167 -4.78 -22.91 -2.77
CA LYS A 167 -5.92 -23.02 -3.67
C LYS A 167 -7.12 -23.56 -2.93
N LYS A 168 -8.30 -23.06 -3.30
CA LYS A 168 -9.58 -23.57 -2.84
C LYS A 168 -10.23 -24.44 -3.92
N ARG A 169 -10.50 -25.71 -3.61
CA ARG A 169 -11.20 -26.65 -4.52
C ARG A 169 -12.18 -27.51 -3.73
N LYS A 170 -13.45 -27.55 -4.16
CA LYS A 170 -14.51 -28.38 -3.54
C LYS A 170 -14.61 -28.21 -2.00
N GLY A 171 -14.52 -26.97 -1.52
CA GLY A 171 -14.59 -26.67 -0.07
C GLY A 171 -13.33 -27.02 0.71
N ILE A 172 -12.22 -27.32 0.04
CA ILE A 172 -10.93 -27.64 0.66
C ILE A 172 -9.93 -26.56 0.30
N LEU A 173 -9.18 -26.08 1.29
CA LEU A 173 -8.01 -25.23 1.11
C LEU A 173 -6.75 -26.09 1.24
N SER A 174 -5.88 -26.08 0.23
CA SER A 174 -4.60 -26.78 0.25
C SER A 174 -3.50 -25.97 -0.42
N LEU A 175 -2.24 -26.29 -0.13
CA LEU A 175 -1.12 -25.64 -0.80
C LEU A 175 -1.08 -25.98 -2.29
N THR A 176 -0.53 -25.06 -3.07
CA THR A 176 -0.08 -25.35 -4.43
C THR A 176 1.36 -25.84 -4.40
N LYS A 177 1.85 -26.43 -5.50
CA LYS A 177 3.29 -26.76 -5.64
C LYS A 177 4.19 -25.54 -5.42
N LYS A 178 3.72 -24.36 -5.83
CA LYS A 178 4.41 -23.09 -5.58
C LYS A 178 4.44 -22.78 -4.09
N GLY A 179 3.31 -22.93 -3.39
CA GLY A 179 3.23 -22.72 -1.94
C GLY A 179 4.14 -23.66 -1.15
N GLU A 180 4.14 -24.94 -1.50
CA GLU A 180 5.04 -25.95 -0.90
C GLU A 180 6.51 -25.56 -1.06
N LYS A 181 6.92 -25.16 -2.27
CA LYS A 181 8.29 -24.69 -2.53
C LYS A 181 8.63 -23.41 -1.78
N LEU A 182 7.72 -22.45 -1.71
CA LEU A 182 7.98 -21.18 -1.04
C LEU A 182 8.06 -21.34 0.48
N LEU A 183 7.39 -22.33 1.07
CA LEU A 183 7.43 -22.52 2.53
C LEU A 183 8.84 -22.81 3.06
N SER A 184 9.73 -23.37 2.24
CA SER A 184 11.14 -23.58 2.60
C SER A 184 12.02 -22.33 2.42
N ASP A 185 11.49 -21.24 1.85
CA ASP A 185 12.20 -19.99 1.55
C ASP A 185 11.39 -18.81 2.10
N LYS A 186 11.57 -18.56 3.41
CA LYS A 186 10.84 -17.52 4.16
C LYS A 186 10.99 -16.13 3.51
N PRO A 187 12.18 -15.69 3.05
CA PRO A 187 12.33 -14.43 2.32
C PRO A 187 11.48 -14.33 1.05
N GLU A 188 11.52 -15.34 0.17
CA GLU A 188 10.75 -15.28 -1.08
C GLU A 188 9.25 -15.46 -0.82
N PHE A 189 8.85 -16.26 0.18
CA PHE A 189 7.47 -16.37 0.64
C PHE A 189 6.96 -15.00 1.12
N PHE A 190 7.73 -14.29 1.95
CA PHE A 190 7.40 -12.93 2.39
C PHE A 190 7.26 -11.98 1.21
N LYS A 191 8.25 -11.93 0.32
CA LYS A 191 8.23 -11.05 -0.86
C LYS A 191 7.00 -11.30 -1.72
N GLN A 192 6.63 -12.56 -1.93
CA GLN A 192 5.43 -12.95 -2.66
C GLN A 192 4.16 -12.43 -1.98
N ILE A 193 4.03 -12.58 -0.66
CA ILE A 193 2.87 -12.10 0.11
C ILE A 193 2.80 -10.57 0.11
N PHE A 194 3.89 -9.89 0.44
CA PHE A 194 3.95 -8.43 0.56
C PHE A 194 3.65 -7.77 -0.78
N THR A 195 4.27 -8.24 -1.87
CA THR A 195 3.99 -7.75 -3.23
C THR A 195 2.53 -7.99 -3.62
N THR A 196 1.98 -9.17 -3.28
CA THR A 196 0.58 -9.49 -3.55
C THR A 196 -0.38 -8.56 -2.80
N PHE A 197 -0.10 -8.27 -1.52
CA PHE A 197 -0.87 -7.33 -0.73
C PHE A 197 -0.87 -5.93 -1.36
N CYS A 198 0.28 -5.42 -1.78
CA CYS A 198 0.37 -4.07 -2.33
C CYS A 198 -0.22 -3.95 -3.75
N THR A 199 -0.13 -5.00 -4.57
CA THR A 199 -0.43 -4.89 -6.02
C THR A 199 -1.68 -5.62 -6.48
N LYS A 200 -2.17 -6.63 -5.75
CA LYS A 200 -3.30 -7.47 -6.17
C LYS A 200 -4.49 -7.40 -5.21
N PHE A 201 -4.24 -7.33 -3.91
CA PHE A 201 -5.32 -7.16 -2.95
C PHE A 201 -5.91 -5.76 -3.08
N HIS A 202 -7.24 -5.66 -3.10
CA HIS A 202 -7.92 -4.37 -3.23
C HIS A 202 -8.08 -3.74 -1.84
N TRP A 203 -7.37 -2.65 -1.55
CA TRP A 203 -7.32 -2.09 -0.19
C TRP A 203 -8.67 -1.54 0.30
N ALA A 204 -9.57 -1.17 -0.62
CA ALA A 204 -10.93 -0.74 -0.30
C ALA A 204 -11.86 -1.87 0.16
N TYR A 205 -11.43 -3.14 0.07
CA TYR A 205 -12.31 -4.30 0.31
C TYR A 205 -13.01 -4.30 1.68
N TYR A 206 -12.40 -3.69 2.69
CA TYR A 206 -12.92 -3.63 4.06
C TYR A 206 -13.40 -2.24 4.49
N ASP A 207 -13.49 -1.27 3.58
CA ASP A 207 -13.99 0.06 3.90
C ASP A 207 -15.21 0.47 3.07
N GLY A 208 -15.85 1.55 3.53
CA GLY A 208 -17.02 2.15 2.87
C GLY A 208 -16.68 3.46 2.17
N TYR A 209 -15.43 3.64 1.73
CA TYR A 209 -15.05 4.80 0.93
C TYR A 209 -15.37 4.55 -0.55
N GLU A 210 -15.84 5.59 -1.24
CA GLU A 210 -16.27 5.50 -2.64
C GLU A 210 -15.10 5.30 -3.61
N THR A 211 -13.95 5.91 -3.31
CA THR A 211 -12.73 5.77 -4.11
C THR A 211 -11.94 4.54 -3.70
N SER A 212 -11.53 3.74 -4.69
CA SER A 212 -10.66 2.57 -4.49
C SER A 212 -9.16 2.90 -4.52
N LEU A 213 -8.78 4.06 -5.05
CA LEU A 213 -7.39 4.34 -5.42
C LEU A 213 -6.56 4.92 -4.26
N ILE A 214 -7.16 5.74 -3.40
CA ILE A 214 -6.45 6.41 -2.30
C ILE A 214 -5.73 5.37 -1.42
N GLY A 215 -4.46 5.67 -1.11
CA GLY A 215 -3.56 4.82 -0.33
C GLY A 215 -2.83 3.79 -1.18
N GLN A 216 -3.56 2.94 -1.89
CA GLN A 216 -2.95 1.86 -2.68
C GLN A 216 -2.20 2.38 -3.91
N PHE A 217 -2.77 3.35 -4.63
CA PHE A 217 -2.04 4.07 -5.66
C PHE A 217 -0.89 4.84 -5.01
N GLY A 218 0.34 4.69 -5.48
CA GLY A 218 1.48 5.35 -4.85
C GLY A 218 1.81 4.84 -3.44
N PHE A 219 1.46 3.59 -3.09
CA PHE A 219 1.86 3.03 -1.79
C PHE A 219 3.39 3.08 -1.58
N ALA A 220 4.18 2.88 -2.63
CA ALA A 220 5.65 2.98 -2.56
C ALA A 220 6.12 4.42 -2.29
N PHE A 221 5.40 5.42 -2.78
CA PHE A 221 5.63 6.81 -2.38
C PHE A 221 5.31 7.03 -0.89
N SER A 222 4.26 6.40 -0.37
CA SER A 222 4.00 6.43 1.08
C SER A 222 5.13 5.77 1.90
N LEU A 223 5.75 4.71 1.40
CA LEU A 223 6.96 4.12 2.02
C LEU A 223 8.12 5.12 2.04
N ILE A 224 8.34 5.87 0.95
CA ILE A 224 9.34 6.95 0.88
C ILE A 224 9.07 8.01 1.95
N LEU A 225 7.82 8.48 2.08
CA LEU A 225 7.45 9.48 3.07
C LEU A 225 7.73 8.98 4.50
N VAL A 226 7.38 7.74 4.80
CA VAL A 226 7.65 7.13 6.12
C VAL A 226 9.14 6.95 6.36
N ASN A 227 9.91 6.52 5.35
CA ASN A 227 11.36 6.39 5.44
C ASN A 227 12.02 7.75 5.79
N LYS A 228 11.63 8.82 5.09
CA LYS A 228 12.17 10.17 5.24
C LYS A 228 11.75 10.86 6.54
N TYR A 229 10.48 10.73 6.93
CA TYR A 229 9.91 11.55 8.00
C TYR A 229 9.55 10.79 9.28
N GLY A 230 9.44 9.46 9.20
CA GLY A 230 8.86 8.61 10.25
C GLY A 230 9.74 8.31 11.44
N ALA A 231 11.02 8.72 11.44
CA ALA A 231 11.88 8.58 12.62
C ALA A 231 11.32 9.33 13.84
N LYS A 232 10.67 10.47 13.60
CA LYS A 232 9.92 11.22 14.61
C LYS A 232 8.44 10.91 14.46
N LYS A 233 7.74 10.90 15.60
CA LYS A 233 6.28 10.85 15.63
C LYS A 233 5.71 12.05 14.87
N ARG A 234 4.75 11.79 13.96
CA ARG A 234 4.07 12.81 13.15
C ARG A 234 2.62 12.45 12.90
N SER A 235 1.77 13.46 12.79
CA SER A 235 0.35 13.29 12.41
C SER A 235 0.21 12.60 11.05
N VAL A 236 -0.79 11.73 10.89
CA VAL A 236 -1.16 11.16 9.59
C VAL A 236 -1.58 12.23 8.57
N LYS A 237 -2.06 13.39 9.04
CA LYS A 237 -2.38 14.53 8.17
C LYS A 237 -1.15 15.03 7.41
N PHE A 238 0.01 15.12 8.08
CA PHE A 238 1.27 15.51 7.44
C PHE A 238 1.64 14.60 6.26
N TYR A 239 1.44 13.29 6.41
CA TYR A 239 1.70 12.34 5.33
C TYR A 239 0.64 12.42 4.23
N ALA A 240 -0.62 12.62 4.60
CA ALA A 240 -1.72 12.76 3.66
C ALA A 240 -1.55 13.99 2.77
N GLU A 241 -1.18 15.15 3.35
CA GLU A 241 -0.92 16.39 2.61
C GLU A 241 0.15 16.14 1.53
N LYS A 242 1.31 15.60 1.90
CA LYS A 242 2.37 15.26 0.94
C LYS A 242 1.93 14.26 -0.13
N TYR A 243 1.13 13.27 0.25
CA TYR A 243 0.59 12.29 -0.69
C TYR A 243 -0.38 12.95 -1.69
N PHE A 244 -1.23 13.85 -1.25
CA PHE A 244 -2.19 14.54 -2.14
C PHE A 244 -1.56 15.69 -2.92
N ASP A 245 -0.47 16.28 -2.45
CA ASP A 245 0.36 17.20 -3.24
C ASP A 245 0.96 16.47 -4.45
N ALA A 246 1.44 15.23 -4.26
CA ALA A 246 1.91 14.39 -5.35
C ALA A 246 0.77 13.90 -6.27
N PHE A 247 -0.43 13.66 -5.73
CA PHE A 247 -1.54 13.03 -6.44
C PHE A 247 -2.87 13.81 -6.30
N PRO A 248 -2.93 15.09 -6.71
CA PRO A 248 -4.11 15.94 -6.43
C PRO A 248 -5.37 15.43 -7.11
N LYS A 249 -5.23 14.74 -8.24
CA LYS A 249 -6.36 14.14 -8.98
C LYS A 249 -7.09 13.04 -8.22
N LEU A 250 -6.51 12.47 -7.16
CA LEU A 250 -7.22 11.50 -6.32
C LEU A 250 -8.32 12.13 -5.48
N LEU A 251 -8.31 13.46 -5.34
CA LEU A 251 -9.38 14.23 -4.71
C LEU A 251 -10.54 14.50 -5.67
N GLU A 252 -10.29 14.47 -6.99
CA GLU A 252 -11.33 14.65 -8.01
C GLU A 252 -12.35 13.50 -7.90
N GLY A 253 -13.62 13.84 -7.65
CA GLY A 253 -14.70 12.86 -7.53
C GLY A 253 -15.01 12.41 -6.10
N LEU A 254 -14.35 12.97 -5.09
CA LEU A 254 -14.84 12.90 -3.71
C LEU A 254 -15.99 13.89 -3.54
N ASN A 255 -17.10 13.41 -2.98
CA ASN A 255 -18.21 14.26 -2.59
C ASN A 255 -18.10 14.58 -1.10
N GLU A 256 -18.39 15.83 -0.74
CA GLU A 256 -18.59 16.20 0.66
C GLU A 256 -19.70 15.34 1.26
N ARG A 257 -19.48 14.93 2.51
CA ARG A 257 -20.54 14.34 3.34
C ARG A 257 -21.06 15.44 4.26
N GLU A 258 -22.33 15.35 4.64
CA GLU A 258 -23.09 16.37 5.38
C GLU A 258 -22.34 17.01 6.58
N TYR A 259 -21.38 16.29 7.19
CA TYR A 259 -20.57 16.75 8.32
C TYR A 259 -19.06 16.46 8.17
N THR A 260 -18.55 16.17 6.96
CA THR A 260 -17.14 15.85 6.76
C THR A 260 -16.59 16.47 5.48
N PRO A 261 -15.72 17.49 5.62
CA PRO A 261 -15.01 18.10 4.50
C PRO A 261 -14.16 17.10 3.71
N ILE A 262 -13.91 17.37 2.42
CA ILE A 262 -13.18 16.47 1.51
C ILE A 262 -11.78 16.16 2.01
N ASP A 263 -11.05 17.15 2.51
CA ASP A 263 -9.68 16.99 3.03
C ASP A 263 -9.63 15.97 4.18
N ARG A 264 -10.60 16.05 5.09
CA ARG A 264 -10.73 15.15 6.22
C ARG A 264 -11.16 13.76 5.81
N LEU A 265 -12.10 13.66 4.86
CA LEU A 265 -12.51 12.38 4.27
C LEU A 265 -11.35 11.68 3.57
N ALA A 266 -10.60 12.41 2.75
CA ALA A 266 -9.44 11.91 2.01
C ALA A 266 -8.32 11.50 2.95
N THR A 267 -8.01 12.31 3.96
CA THR A 267 -7.02 12.00 5.00
C THR A 267 -7.42 10.77 5.80
N GLY A 268 -8.69 10.63 6.18
CA GLY A 268 -9.20 9.45 6.87
C GLY A 268 -9.07 8.18 6.02
N CYS A 269 -9.40 8.26 4.73
CA CYS A 269 -9.25 7.16 3.77
C CYS A 269 -7.78 6.74 3.62
N TYR A 270 -6.90 7.71 3.39
CA TYR A 270 -5.46 7.50 3.29
C TYR A 270 -4.88 6.89 4.57
N SER A 271 -5.24 7.44 5.74
CA SER A 271 -4.77 6.95 7.04
C SER A 271 -5.15 5.51 7.28
N LEU A 272 -6.44 5.19 7.11
CA LEU A 272 -6.98 3.86 7.37
C LEU A 272 -6.27 2.80 6.52
N ARG A 273 -6.10 3.10 5.22
CA ARG A 273 -5.54 2.15 4.26
C ARG A 273 -4.04 2.01 4.40
N THR A 274 -3.31 3.12 4.46
CA THR A 274 -1.84 3.13 4.47
C THR A 274 -1.27 2.79 5.84
N PHE A 275 -1.75 3.40 6.93
CA PHE A 275 -1.17 3.19 8.25
C PHE A 275 -1.84 2.05 8.99
N ASN A 276 -3.15 2.11 9.21
CA ASN A 276 -3.85 1.15 10.07
C ASN A 276 -3.92 -0.26 9.47
N ARG A 277 -4.15 -0.38 8.15
CA ARG A 277 -4.41 -1.66 7.47
C ARG A 277 -3.29 -2.15 6.56
N PHE A 278 -2.21 -1.39 6.43
CA PHE A 278 -1.01 -1.83 5.73
C PHE A 278 0.20 -1.82 6.66
N LEU A 279 0.77 -0.66 6.96
CA LEU A 279 2.04 -0.59 7.68
C LEU A 279 1.94 -1.17 9.09
N TYR A 280 0.85 -0.93 9.81
CA TYR A 280 0.62 -1.50 11.14
C TYR A 280 0.43 -3.02 11.10
N PHE A 281 -0.29 -3.55 10.10
CA PHE A 281 -0.47 -5.01 9.94
C PHE A 281 0.86 -5.75 9.76
N PHE A 282 1.85 -5.12 9.13
CA PHE A 282 3.20 -5.64 8.99
C PHE A 282 4.17 -5.18 10.11
N GLY A 283 3.69 -4.48 11.14
CA GLY A 283 4.54 -4.03 12.27
C GLY A 283 5.56 -2.94 11.90
N LEU A 284 5.37 -2.26 10.77
CA LEU A 284 6.31 -1.27 10.23
C LEU A 284 6.13 0.13 10.85
N VAL A 285 5.01 0.38 11.52
CA VAL A 285 4.75 1.63 12.24
C VAL A 285 4.09 1.35 13.58
N ARG A 286 4.29 2.26 14.52
CA ARG A 286 3.46 2.43 15.72
C ARG A 286 2.46 3.54 15.44
N ILE A 287 1.24 3.39 15.95
CA ILE A 287 0.16 4.36 15.80
C ILE A 287 -0.30 4.74 17.20
N ASP A 288 -0.28 6.04 17.48
CA ASP A 288 -0.91 6.62 18.64
C ASP A 288 -2.22 7.25 18.22
N GLU A 289 -3.30 6.77 18.82
CA GLU A 289 -4.64 7.17 18.42
C GLU A 289 -4.94 8.59 18.86
N ALA A 290 -5.65 9.31 17.98
CA ALA A 290 -6.24 10.59 18.29
C ALA A 290 -7.12 10.51 19.55
N LYS A 291 -6.99 11.50 20.45
CA LYS A 291 -7.81 11.56 21.67
C LYS A 291 -9.21 12.10 21.41
N SER A 292 -9.36 12.90 20.37
CA SER A 292 -10.63 13.50 19.94
C SER A 292 -10.87 13.17 18.47
N TRP A 293 -12.12 13.36 18.03
CA TRP A 293 -12.44 13.21 16.61
C TRP A 293 -11.69 14.23 15.77
N GLU A 294 -11.51 15.48 16.27
CA GLU A 294 -10.84 16.63 15.64
C GLU A 294 -9.35 16.40 15.37
N ASP A 295 -8.72 15.53 16.17
CA ASP A 295 -7.33 15.18 16.04
C ASP A 295 -7.11 14.05 15.02
N TYR A 296 -5.86 13.92 14.59
CA TYR A 296 -5.40 12.85 13.72
C TYR A 296 -4.47 11.92 14.49
N ASN A 297 -4.49 10.63 14.13
CA ASN A 297 -3.52 9.68 14.66
C ASN A 297 -2.10 10.16 14.40
N GLU A 298 -1.18 9.84 15.30
CA GLU A 298 0.23 10.06 15.10
C GLU A 298 0.93 8.73 14.79
N VAL A 299 1.93 8.76 13.92
CA VAL A 299 2.64 7.57 13.46
C VAL A 299 4.15 7.77 13.58
N GLN A 300 4.83 6.68 13.89
CA GLN A 300 6.30 6.59 13.92
C GLN A 300 6.72 5.25 13.32
N LYS A 301 7.76 5.25 12.48
CA LYS A 301 8.30 4.01 11.92
C LYS A 301 9.00 3.18 13.00
N THR A 302 9.00 1.87 12.83
CA THR A 302 9.71 0.94 13.72
C THR A 302 11.12 0.65 13.19
N GLU A 303 12.00 0.10 14.02
CA GLU A 303 13.30 -0.43 13.58
C GLU A 303 13.16 -1.53 12.51
N LEU A 304 12.02 -2.26 12.54
CA LEU A 304 11.68 -3.23 11.49
C LEU A 304 11.47 -2.57 10.13
N PHE A 305 10.89 -1.36 10.10
CA PHE A 305 10.78 -0.59 8.86
C PHE A 305 12.16 -0.35 8.23
N ASP A 306 13.13 0.13 9.02
CA ASP A 306 14.45 0.49 8.50
C ASP A 306 15.29 -0.72 8.08
N ARG A 307 15.10 -1.87 8.74
CA ARG A 307 15.71 -3.13 8.29
C ARG A 307 15.06 -3.70 7.03
N LEU A 308 13.77 -3.48 6.81
CA LEU A 308 13.03 -4.04 5.68
C LEU A 308 13.04 -3.15 4.43
N ILE A 309 12.89 -1.84 4.61
CA ILE A 309 12.63 -0.88 3.53
C ILE A 309 13.84 0.04 3.37
N HIS A 310 14.48 -0.04 2.21
CA HIS A 310 15.50 0.90 1.82
C HIS A 310 14.96 1.81 0.71
N CYS A 311 15.16 3.12 0.85
CA CYS A 311 14.80 4.11 -0.14
C CYS A 311 16.04 4.88 -0.59
N ASN A 312 16.28 4.95 -1.90
CA ASN A 312 17.29 5.85 -2.46
C ASN A 312 16.75 7.28 -2.41
N LEU A 313 16.93 7.96 -1.27
CA LEU A 313 16.44 9.32 -1.05
C LEU A 313 17.18 10.31 -1.96
N LYS A 314 16.45 11.33 -2.42
CA LYS A 314 17.02 12.49 -3.09
C LYS A 314 17.39 13.53 -2.04
N THR A 315 18.54 14.18 -2.22
CA THR A 315 18.96 15.30 -1.38
C THR A 315 17.93 16.43 -1.46
N ASP A 316 17.60 17.01 -0.30
CA ASP A 316 16.68 18.13 -0.23
C ASP A 316 17.20 19.31 -1.05
N PHE A 317 16.31 19.97 -1.81
CA PHE A 317 16.58 21.24 -2.52
C PHE A 317 16.74 22.43 -1.55
N SER A 318 17.28 22.20 -0.36
CA SER A 318 17.63 23.25 0.61
C SER A 318 19.13 23.49 0.55
N ASN A 319 19.56 24.20 -0.51
CA ASN A 319 20.71 25.09 -0.60
C ASN A 319 21.07 25.27 -2.08
N ASN A 320 20.42 26.24 -2.73
CA ASN A 320 21.03 27.09 -3.75
C ASN A 320 20.27 28.40 -3.82
#